data_AF-A0A182ER17-F1
#
_entry.id   AF-A0A182ER17-F1
#
_cell.length_a   1.000
_cell.length_b   1.000
_cell.length_c   1.000
_cell.angle_alpha   90.00
_cell.angle_beta   90.00
_cell.angle_gamma   90.00
#
_symmetry.space_group_name_H-M   'P 1'
#
loop_
_entity.id
_entity.type
_entity.pdbx_description
1 polymer ?
#
loop_
_entity_poly.entity_id
_entity_poly.type
_entity_poly.pdbx_seq_one_letter_code
_entity_poly.pdbx_strand_id
1 'polypeptide(L)'
;MSNSRKRAGTPSRRGGKRTDKKENVEVVCRLCPYKGNDPCLIPIDDEHVRFVQPASMQSRNGIQVETIYKFSYVFDESDSQRVVFECTALDLIENLIRGKNSLLFTYGVTGSGKTYTMTGNTEEESIGILPRTLDVIFNSLINRVDKCVFKPDGRNGFTVRDEFESAIARRRLELERSDNGMELANRYVERRRVSGANPDLACAVFVSYIEIYNEVCYDLLEEPLLKADGTKTLSGKDIKLGANNMFYVGNATEVEVDSSDEALEQFYRGKHF
;
A
#
# COMPACT_ATOMS: atom_id res chain seq x y z
N MET A 1 35.28 -13.51 3.60
CA MET A 1 35.13 -14.11 2.26
C MET A 1 33.82 -13.61 1.68
N SER A 2 33.87 -12.62 0.79
CA SER A 2 32.67 -12.04 0.17
C SER A 2 32.15 -12.99 -0.90
N ASN A 3 31.14 -13.79 -0.55
CA ASN A 3 30.33 -14.48 -1.55
C ASN A 3 29.43 -13.44 -2.24
N SER A 4 29.98 -12.75 -3.24
CA SER A 4 29.19 -11.99 -4.20
C SER A 4 28.26 -12.98 -4.93
N ARG A 5 26.99 -13.03 -4.51
CA ARG A 5 25.94 -13.67 -5.29
C ARG A 5 25.83 -12.90 -6.60
N LYS A 6 26.34 -13.46 -7.70
CA LYS A 6 26.00 -12.99 -9.05
C LYS A 6 24.52 -13.30 -9.29
N ARG A 7 23.63 -12.37 -8.94
CA ARG A 7 22.21 -12.44 -9.32
C ARG A 7 22.07 -11.94 -10.76
N ALA A 8 21.94 -12.88 -11.69
CA ALA A 8 21.55 -12.59 -13.07
C ALA A 8 20.03 -12.72 -13.18
N GLY A 9 19.35 -11.60 -13.42
CA GLY A 9 17.92 -11.54 -13.75
C GLY A 9 17.00 -11.25 -12.57
N THR A 10 15.97 -10.44 -12.83
CA THR A 10 14.70 -10.41 -12.07
C THR A 10 14.26 -11.84 -11.79
N PRO A 11 13.73 -12.18 -10.60
CA PRO A 11 13.25 -13.53 -10.32
C PRO A 11 12.40 -14.03 -11.48
N SER A 12 12.84 -15.13 -12.11
CA SER A 12 12.12 -15.74 -13.22
C SER A 12 10.71 -16.05 -12.74
N ARG A 13 9.72 -15.36 -13.35
CA ARG A 13 8.29 -15.67 -13.27
C ARG A 13 8.13 -17.19 -13.17
N ARG A 14 7.46 -17.66 -12.11
CA ARG A 14 6.78 -18.96 -12.17
C ARG A 14 5.70 -18.82 -13.23
N GLY A 15 6.06 -19.08 -14.49
CA GLY A 15 5.18 -19.12 -15.66
C GLY A 15 4.23 -20.32 -15.66
N GLY A 16 3.65 -20.65 -14.51
CA GLY A 16 2.51 -21.55 -14.44
C GLY A 16 1.26 -20.71 -14.44
N LYS A 17 0.40 -20.86 -15.46
CA LYS A 17 -1.01 -20.44 -15.37
C LYS A 17 -1.55 -20.94 -14.02
N ARG A 18 -1.79 -20.04 -13.07
CA ARG A 18 -2.43 -20.32 -11.78
C ARG A 18 -3.89 -20.67 -12.08
N THR A 19 -4.15 -21.91 -12.44
CA THR A 19 -5.50 -22.49 -12.47
C THR A 19 -5.93 -22.75 -11.03
N ASP A 20 -6.98 -22.07 -10.58
CA ASP A 20 -7.80 -22.33 -9.39
C ASP A 20 -7.13 -23.12 -8.25
N LYS A 21 -6.16 -22.49 -7.59
CA LYS A 21 -5.77 -22.86 -6.22
C LYS A 21 -6.25 -21.75 -5.31
N LYS A 22 -6.95 -22.11 -4.22
CA LYS A 22 -7.22 -21.24 -3.07
C LYS A 22 -6.01 -20.32 -2.88
N GLU A 23 -6.22 -19.02 -3.01
CA GLU A 23 -5.18 -18.00 -2.85
C GLU A 23 -4.72 -18.06 -1.39
N ASN A 24 -3.66 -18.82 -1.13
CA ASN A 24 -3.06 -18.92 0.19
C ASN A 24 -2.37 -17.59 0.52
N VAL A 25 -2.38 -17.22 1.80
CA VAL A 25 -1.63 -16.05 2.27
C VAL A 25 -0.15 -16.22 1.94
N GLU A 26 0.39 -15.27 1.18
CA GLU A 26 1.80 -15.21 0.85
C GLU A 26 2.54 -14.36 1.90
N VAL A 27 3.58 -14.95 2.51
CA VAL A 27 4.42 -14.25 3.48
C VAL A 27 5.82 -14.14 2.92
N VAL A 28 6.29 -12.91 2.74
CA VAL A 28 7.66 -12.58 2.31
C VAL A 28 8.42 -11.89 3.44
N CYS A 29 9.74 -12.05 3.47
CA CYS A 29 10.62 -11.39 4.42
C CYS A 29 11.50 -10.39 3.68
N ARG A 30 11.69 -9.19 4.24
CA ARG A 30 12.66 -8.22 3.73
C ARG A 30 13.62 -7.82 4.83
N LEU A 31 14.90 -8.10 4.62
CA LEU A 31 15.96 -7.69 5.53
C LEU A 31 16.38 -6.25 5.23
N CYS A 32 16.42 -5.41 6.25
CA CYS A 32 16.98 -4.07 6.11
C CYS A 32 18.52 -4.13 6.15
N PRO A 33 19.22 -3.16 5.51
CA PRO A 33 20.68 -3.12 5.52
C PRO A 33 21.23 -3.07 6.96
N TYR A 34 22.21 -3.93 7.25
CA TYR A 34 22.85 -4.02 8.57
C TYR A 34 24.35 -3.75 8.46
N LYS A 35 24.82 -2.70 9.12
CA LYS A 35 26.23 -2.25 9.06
C LYS A 35 27.14 -2.86 10.13
N GLY A 36 26.60 -3.70 11.01
CA GLY A 36 27.37 -4.35 12.07
C GLY A 36 28.04 -5.64 11.58
N ASN A 37 28.90 -6.20 12.42
CA ASN A 37 29.64 -7.42 12.11
C ASN A 37 28.98 -8.71 12.65
N ASP A 38 27.92 -8.60 13.47
CA ASP A 38 27.24 -9.73 14.12
C ASP A 38 25.72 -9.70 13.83
N PRO A 39 25.29 -10.06 12.62
CA PRO A 39 23.87 -10.05 12.26
C PRO A 39 23.10 -11.20 12.93
N CYS A 40 21.93 -10.89 13.49
CA CYS A 40 21.05 -11.91 14.08
C CYS A 40 20.20 -12.66 13.04
N LEU A 41 20.13 -12.17 11.80
CA LEU A 41 19.41 -12.79 10.69
C LEU A 41 20.34 -12.91 9.49
N ILE A 42 20.49 -14.12 8.97
CA ILE A 42 21.38 -14.44 7.85
C ILE A 42 20.54 -15.09 6.75
N PRO A 43 20.42 -14.47 5.56
CA PRO A 43 19.73 -15.10 4.44
C PRO A 43 20.50 -16.34 3.97
N ILE A 44 19.83 -17.49 3.92
CA ILE A 44 20.43 -18.75 3.44
C ILE A 44 20.25 -18.86 1.93
N ASP A 45 19.03 -18.62 1.46
CA ASP A 45 18.59 -18.62 0.07
C ASP A 45 17.36 -17.70 -0.08
N ASP A 46 16.67 -17.76 -1.22
CA ASP A 46 15.53 -16.88 -1.50
C ASP A 46 14.25 -17.30 -0.75
N GLU A 47 14.18 -18.45 -0.07
CA GLU A 47 13.02 -18.90 0.72
C GLU A 47 13.34 -19.03 2.22
N HIS A 48 14.62 -19.01 2.64
CA HIS A 48 15.02 -19.30 4.02
C HIS A 48 15.92 -18.24 4.65
N VAL A 49 15.61 -17.88 5.89
CA VAL A 49 16.48 -17.04 6.74
C VAL A 49 16.88 -17.81 8.01
N ARG A 50 18.15 -17.72 8.38
CA ARG A 50 18.67 -18.26 9.64
C ARG A 50 18.66 -17.18 10.71
N PHE A 51 18.02 -17.44 11.83
CA PHE A 51 18.20 -16.69 13.05
C PHE A 51 19.38 -17.24 13.85
N VAL A 52 20.26 -16.33 14.27
CA VAL A 52 21.43 -16.61 15.10
C VAL A 52 21.36 -15.69 16.31
N GLN A 53 21.33 -16.27 17.51
CA GLN A 53 21.33 -15.49 18.73
C GLN A 53 22.66 -14.70 18.88
N PRO A 54 22.62 -13.39 19.15
CA PRO A 54 23.83 -12.58 19.36
C PRO A 54 24.67 -13.10 20.53
N ALA A 55 26.00 -13.01 20.40
CA ALA A 55 26.93 -13.50 21.43
C ALA A 55 26.75 -12.79 22.80
N SER A 56 26.25 -11.56 22.80
CA SER A 56 25.93 -10.79 24.01
C SER A 56 24.76 -11.35 24.83
N MET A 57 23.95 -12.26 24.25
CA MET A 57 22.75 -12.81 24.89
C MET A 57 22.85 -14.30 25.21
N GLN A 58 24.06 -14.88 25.23
CA GLN A 58 24.27 -16.31 25.45
C GLN A 58 23.59 -16.81 26.74
N SER A 59 22.89 -17.95 26.60
CA SER A 59 22.36 -18.70 27.74
C SER A 59 23.49 -19.26 28.61
N ARG A 60 23.24 -19.42 29.91
CA ARG A 60 24.16 -19.95 30.94
C ARG A 60 24.88 -21.26 30.56
N ASN A 61 24.35 -21.99 29.57
CA ASN A 61 24.85 -23.30 29.13
C ASN A 61 25.70 -23.26 27.85
N GLY A 62 25.95 -22.08 27.25
CA GLY A 62 26.82 -21.92 26.07
C GLY A 62 26.25 -22.49 24.76
N ILE A 63 25.00 -22.97 24.74
CA ILE A 63 24.34 -23.47 23.52
C ILE A 63 23.77 -22.27 22.76
N GLN A 64 24.30 -22.02 21.56
CA GLN A 64 23.75 -21.04 20.64
C GLN A 64 22.49 -21.61 19.99
N VAL A 65 21.35 -20.94 20.21
CA VAL A 65 20.09 -21.33 19.58
C VAL A 65 20.06 -20.77 18.16
N GLU A 66 20.01 -21.66 17.18
CA GLU A 66 19.79 -21.33 15.78
C GLU A 66 18.41 -21.83 15.34
N THR A 67 17.72 -21.06 14.50
CA THR A 67 16.41 -21.44 13.95
C THR A 67 16.31 -20.98 12.52
N ILE A 68 15.75 -21.82 11.65
CA ILE A 68 15.55 -21.49 10.23
C ILE A 68 14.06 -21.24 10.01
N TYR A 69 13.74 -20.08 9.44
CA TYR A 69 12.38 -19.72 9.05
C TYR A 69 12.23 -19.79 7.55
N LYS A 70 11.09 -20.29 7.09
CA LYS A 70 10.72 -20.37 5.67
C LYS A 70 9.72 -19.28 5.32
N PHE A 71 9.96 -18.60 4.20
CA PHE A 71 9.11 -17.59 3.58
C PHE A 71 8.85 -17.95 2.11
N SER A 72 7.92 -17.23 1.49
CA SER A 72 7.65 -17.34 0.04
C SER A 72 8.76 -16.68 -0.77
N TYR A 73 9.33 -15.61 -0.23
CA TYR A 73 10.55 -14.98 -0.72
C TYR A 73 11.28 -14.23 0.42
N VAL A 74 12.61 -14.18 0.38
CA VAL A 74 13.48 -13.43 1.30
C VAL A 74 14.27 -12.40 0.49
N PHE A 75 13.89 -11.13 0.62
CA PHE A 75 14.63 -10.00 0.09
C PHE A 75 15.79 -9.63 1.03
N ASP A 76 16.98 -9.43 0.48
CA ASP A 76 18.14 -8.94 1.19
C ASP A 76 18.46 -7.48 0.82
N GLU A 77 19.56 -6.94 1.34
CA GLU A 77 19.95 -5.54 1.12
C GLU A 77 20.28 -5.20 -0.35
N SER A 78 20.47 -6.21 -1.21
CA SER A 78 20.71 -6.01 -2.64
C SER A 78 19.41 -5.87 -3.44
N ASP A 79 18.26 -6.22 -2.87
CA ASP A 79 16.97 -6.14 -3.53
C ASP A 79 16.38 -4.73 -3.45
N SER A 80 16.26 -4.09 -4.63
CA SER A 80 15.77 -2.71 -4.75
C SER A 80 14.27 -2.58 -4.46
N GLN A 81 13.82 -1.35 -4.18
CA GLN A 81 12.40 -1.04 -4.03
C GLN A 81 11.55 -1.51 -5.22
N ARG A 82 12.12 -1.40 -6.42
CA ARG A 82 11.49 -1.86 -7.66
C ARG A 82 11.31 -3.38 -7.65
N VAL A 83 12.35 -4.15 -7.30
CA VAL A 83 12.25 -5.63 -7.23
C VAL A 83 11.21 -6.04 -6.19
N VAL A 84 11.22 -5.42 -5.01
CA VAL A 84 10.23 -5.67 -3.96
C VAL A 84 8.82 -5.38 -4.47
N PHE A 85 8.58 -4.20 -5.04
CA PHE A 85 7.30 -3.82 -5.63
C PHE A 85 6.81 -4.82 -6.70
N GLU A 86 7.69 -5.20 -7.63
CA GLU A 86 7.37 -6.12 -8.70
C GLU A 86 6.94 -7.50 -8.19
N CYS A 87 7.59 -7.98 -7.13
CA CYS A 87 7.32 -9.28 -6.54
C CYS A 87 6.09 -9.29 -5.61
N THR A 88 5.76 -8.16 -4.96
CA THR A 88 4.71 -8.15 -3.93
C THR A 88 3.39 -7.50 -4.36
N ALA A 89 3.40 -6.56 -5.32
CA ALA A 89 2.24 -5.72 -5.60
C ALA A 89 1.62 -5.94 -6.99
N LEU A 90 2.37 -6.37 -8.00
CA LEU A 90 1.83 -6.46 -9.37
C LEU A 90 0.66 -7.44 -9.51
N ASP A 91 0.76 -8.62 -8.90
CA ASP A 91 -0.34 -9.60 -8.90
C ASP A 91 -1.59 -9.04 -8.18
N LEU A 92 -1.39 -8.27 -7.11
CA LEU A 92 -2.48 -7.63 -6.35
C LEU A 92 -3.19 -6.56 -7.16
N ILE A 93 -2.43 -5.79 -7.95
CA ILE A 93 -2.97 -4.78 -8.87
C ILE A 93 -3.71 -5.44 -10.03
N GLU A 94 -3.16 -6.52 -10.60
CA GLU A 94 -3.86 -7.29 -11.63
C GLU A 94 -5.18 -7.87 -11.12
N ASN A 95 -5.21 -8.36 -9.89
CA ASN A 95 -6.43 -8.80 -9.21
C ASN A 95 -7.45 -7.66 -9.08
N LEU A 96 -7.02 -6.47 -8.62
CA LEU A 96 -7.89 -5.29 -8.52
C LEU A 96 -8.49 -4.91 -9.86
N ILE A 97 -7.67 -4.84 -10.91
CA ILE A 97 -8.11 -4.50 -12.27
C ILE A 97 -9.13 -5.51 -12.82
N ARG A 98 -9.09 -6.76 -12.37
CA ARG A 98 -10.06 -7.81 -12.68
C ARG A 98 -11.28 -7.85 -11.73
N GLY A 99 -11.42 -6.87 -10.84
CA GLY A 99 -12.53 -6.76 -9.89
C GLY A 99 -12.42 -7.65 -8.65
N LYS A 100 -11.21 -8.07 -8.26
CA LYS A 100 -10.95 -8.81 -7.02
C LYS A 100 -10.31 -7.92 -5.95
N ASN A 101 -10.61 -8.21 -4.69
CA ASN A 101 -10.00 -7.53 -3.55
C ASN A 101 -8.58 -8.07 -3.27
N SER A 102 -7.68 -7.18 -2.86
CA SER A 102 -6.30 -7.51 -2.50
C SER A 102 -5.91 -6.81 -1.19
N LEU A 103 -5.06 -7.45 -0.38
CA LEU A 103 -4.55 -6.89 0.88
C LEU A 103 -3.04 -7.08 0.97
N LEU A 104 -2.32 -6.00 1.27
CA LEU A 104 -0.88 -6.00 1.54
C LEU A 104 -0.62 -5.21 2.82
N PHE A 105 0.13 -5.78 3.75
CA PHE A 105 0.58 -5.09 4.96
C PHE A 105 2.05 -5.38 5.23
N THR A 106 2.74 -4.42 5.84
CA THR A 106 4.12 -4.58 6.30
C THR A 106 4.15 -4.78 7.80
N TYR A 107 4.86 -5.82 8.27
CA TYR A 107 4.99 -6.15 9.68
C TYR A 107 6.46 -6.15 10.12
N GLY A 108 6.72 -5.75 11.37
CA GLY A 108 8.08 -5.69 11.93
C GLY A 108 8.24 -4.64 13.03
N VAL A 109 9.42 -4.60 13.66
CA VAL A 109 9.75 -3.66 14.74
C VAL A 109 10.03 -2.24 14.23
N THR A 110 10.04 -1.25 15.11
CA THR A 110 10.48 0.12 14.77
C THR A 110 11.90 0.10 14.21
N GLY A 111 12.14 0.82 13.12
CA GLY A 111 13.44 0.84 12.44
C GLY A 111 13.69 -0.33 11.47
N SER A 112 12.78 -1.31 11.34
CA SER A 112 12.96 -2.45 10.43
C SER A 112 12.70 -2.15 8.94
N GLY A 113 12.46 -0.88 8.57
CA GLY A 113 12.23 -0.49 7.18
C GLY A 113 10.77 -0.65 6.67
N LYS A 114 9.77 -0.80 7.55
CA LYS A 114 8.34 -0.84 7.15
C LYS A 114 7.92 0.38 6.32
N THR A 115 8.13 1.59 6.85
CA THR A 115 7.79 2.85 6.18
C THR A 115 8.59 3.05 4.89
N TYR A 116 9.87 2.66 4.89
CA TYR A 116 10.71 2.67 3.69
C TYR A 116 10.14 1.74 2.61
N THR A 117 9.67 0.54 2.99
CA THR A 117 9.06 -0.41 2.05
C THR A 117 7.73 0.09 1.50
N MET A 118 6.85 0.58 2.37
CA MET A 118 5.50 0.99 1.98
C MET A 118 5.48 2.33 1.24
N THR A 119 6.09 3.38 1.81
CA THR A 119 6.08 4.72 1.21
C THR A 119 7.39 5.01 0.49
N GLY A 120 8.53 4.76 1.14
CA GLY A 120 9.83 5.16 0.60
C GLY A 120 10.00 6.68 0.53
N ASN A 121 10.91 7.12 -0.34
CA ASN A 121 11.09 8.54 -0.67
C ASN A 121 10.52 8.86 -2.06
N THR A 122 10.96 9.95 -2.68
CA THR A 122 10.47 10.43 -3.98
C THR A 122 11.29 9.95 -5.17
N GLU A 123 12.53 9.48 -4.97
CA GLU A 123 13.46 9.10 -6.06
C GLU A 123 13.21 7.68 -6.57
N GLU A 124 13.63 7.37 -7.81
CA GLU A 124 13.40 6.08 -8.47
C GLU A 124 13.88 4.89 -7.63
N GLU A 125 15.03 4.99 -6.98
CA GLU A 125 15.65 3.88 -6.26
C GLU A 125 14.99 3.64 -4.90
N SER A 126 14.33 4.65 -4.36
CA SER A 126 13.85 4.69 -2.97
C SER A 126 12.33 4.82 -2.83
N ILE A 127 11.59 5.12 -3.90
CA ILE A 127 10.13 5.18 -3.91
C ILE A 127 9.48 3.80 -3.70
N GLY A 128 8.58 3.72 -2.72
CA GLY A 128 8.03 2.48 -2.17
C GLY A 128 6.84 1.89 -2.91
N ILE A 129 6.21 0.90 -2.28
CA ILE A 129 5.12 0.12 -2.87
C ILE A 129 3.87 0.97 -3.14
N LEU A 130 3.44 1.79 -2.18
CA LEU A 130 2.20 2.57 -2.27
C LEU A 130 2.17 3.53 -3.47
N PRO A 131 3.13 4.47 -3.63
CA PRO A 131 3.13 5.38 -4.78
C PRO A 131 3.21 4.64 -6.13
N ARG A 132 4.06 3.61 -6.25
CA ARG A 132 4.14 2.78 -7.47
C ARG A 132 2.83 2.05 -7.76
N THR A 133 2.13 1.60 -6.72
CA THR A 133 0.84 0.92 -6.84
C THR A 133 -0.20 1.86 -7.42
N LEU A 134 -0.30 3.09 -6.90
CA LEU A 134 -1.20 4.11 -7.41
C LEU A 134 -0.90 4.42 -8.89
N ASP A 135 0.38 4.65 -9.23
CA ASP A 135 0.80 4.88 -10.61
C ASP A 135 0.36 3.76 -11.56
N VAL A 136 0.63 2.49 -11.21
CA VAL A 136 0.27 1.35 -12.05
C VAL A 136 -1.25 1.17 -12.14
N ILE A 137 -2.01 1.40 -11.07
CA ILE A 137 -3.48 1.39 -11.11
C ILE A 137 -3.98 2.42 -12.13
N PHE A 138 -3.59 3.69 -11.98
CA PHE A 138 -4.02 4.74 -12.90
C PHE A 138 -3.53 4.53 -14.34
N ASN A 139 -2.38 3.90 -14.55
CA ASN A 139 -1.93 3.56 -15.90
C ASN A 139 -2.72 2.40 -16.54
N SER A 140 -3.34 1.53 -15.72
CA SER A 140 -3.99 0.29 -16.16
C SER A 140 -5.51 0.39 -16.28
N LEU A 141 -6.14 1.35 -15.58
CA LEU A 141 -7.56 1.62 -15.71
C LEU A 141 -7.90 2.13 -17.12
N ILE A 142 -9.04 1.69 -17.64
CA ILE A 142 -9.62 2.12 -18.91
C ILE A 142 -11.00 2.72 -18.66
N ASN A 143 -11.47 3.60 -19.55
CA ASN A 143 -12.78 4.25 -19.46
C ASN A 143 -13.05 4.92 -18.09
N ARG A 144 -12.08 5.71 -17.62
CA ARG A 144 -12.29 6.56 -16.44
C ARG A 144 -13.31 7.65 -16.75
N VAL A 145 -14.27 7.84 -15.86
CA VAL A 145 -15.27 8.90 -15.98
C VAL A 145 -14.76 10.19 -15.32
N ASP A 146 -15.41 11.30 -15.69
CA ASP A 146 -15.23 12.56 -14.96
C ASP A 146 -15.69 12.41 -13.50
N LYS A 147 -15.12 13.24 -12.63
CA LYS A 147 -15.52 13.28 -11.22
C LYS A 147 -17.01 13.52 -11.04
N CYS A 148 -17.51 13.12 -9.88
CA CYS A 148 -18.87 13.32 -9.41
C CYS A 148 -19.95 12.53 -10.17
N VAL A 149 -19.60 11.70 -11.15
CA VAL A 149 -20.52 10.74 -11.78
C VAL A 149 -20.91 9.67 -10.76
N PHE A 150 -19.93 9.12 -10.05
CA PHE A 150 -20.17 8.23 -8.90
C PHE A 150 -20.21 9.03 -7.61
N LYS A 151 -21.04 8.60 -6.66
CA LYS A 151 -21.17 9.21 -5.34
C LYS A 151 -21.29 8.13 -4.26
N PRO A 152 -20.49 8.19 -3.18
CA PRO A 152 -20.73 7.41 -1.97
C PRO A 152 -22.17 7.51 -1.45
N ASP A 153 -22.76 6.37 -1.07
CA ASP A 153 -24.11 6.31 -0.48
C ASP A 153 -24.11 6.31 1.06
N GLY A 154 -22.93 6.29 1.68
CA GLY A 154 -22.74 6.25 3.13
C GLY A 154 -22.92 4.87 3.77
N ARG A 155 -23.11 3.81 2.97
CA ARG A 155 -23.35 2.43 3.39
C ARG A 155 -22.40 1.45 2.70
N ASN A 156 -21.18 1.89 2.40
CA ASN A 156 -20.18 1.12 1.65
C ASN A 156 -20.63 0.79 0.22
N GLY A 157 -21.41 1.68 -0.39
CA GLY A 157 -21.90 1.58 -1.75
C GLY A 157 -21.78 2.90 -2.50
N PHE A 158 -22.07 2.86 -3.81
CA PHE A 158 -22.01 4.01 -4.70
C PHE A 158 -23.31 4.13 -5.49
N THR A 159 -23.77 5.36 -5.68
CA THR A 159 -24.84 5.70 -6.61
C THR A 159 -24.28 6.47 -7.81
N VAL A 160 -25.00 6.42 -8.92
CA VAL A 160 -24.67 7.16 -10.15
C VAL A 160 -25.54 8.40 -10.21
N ARG A 161 -24.92 9.57 -10.40
CA ARG A 161 -25.62 10.83 -10.66
C ARG A 161 -25.94 10.96 -12.14
N ASP A 162 -26.98 11.72 -12.47
CA ASP A 162 -27.21 12.12 -13.86
C ASP A 162 -26.19 13.18 -14.30
N GLU A 163 -26.18 13.49 -15.61
CA GLU A 163 -25.22 14.41 -16.21
C GLU A 163 -25.32 15.83 -15.64
N PHE A 164 -26.54 16.30 -15.36
CA PHE A 164 -26.78 17.66 -14.85
C PHE A 164 -26.32 17.79 -13.39
N GLU A 165 -26.68 16.83 -12.55
CA GLU A 165 -26.23 16.75 -11.16
C GLU A 165 -24.71 16.62 -11.06
N SER A 166 -24.11 15.78 -11.93
CA SER A 166 -22.67 15.60 -12.00
C SER A 166 -21.95 16.89 -12.39
N ALA A 167 -22.48 17.65 -13.36
CA ALA A 167 -21.91 18.92 -13.78
C ALA A 167 -21.94 19.98 -12.67
N ILE A 168 -23.05 20.11 -11.95
CA ILE A 168 -23.16 21.04 -10.81
C ILE A 168 -22.20 20.64 -9.69
N ALA A 169 -22.14 19.35 -9.35
CA ALA A 169 -21.25 18.85 -8.31
C ALA A 169 -19.77 19.10 -8.64
N ARG A 170 -19.35 18.85 -9.89
CA ARG A 170 -17.99 19.18 -10.36
C ARG A 170 -17.69 20.67 -10.25
N ARG A 171 -18.62 21.52 -10.69
CA ARG A 171 -18.43 22.98 -10.63
C ARG A 171 -18.24 23.46 -9.19
N ARG A 172 -18.96 22.87 -8.24
CA ARG A 172 -18.78 23.17 -6.81
C ARG A 172 -17.42 22.71 -6.30
N LEU A 173 -16.99 21.50 -6.65
CA LEU A 173 -15.69 20.96 -6.27
C LEU A 173 -14.54 21.84 -6.79
N GLU A 174 -14.63 22.35 -8.02
CA GLU A 174 -13.66 23.28 -8.59
C GLU A 174 -13.54 24.59 -7.81
N LEU A 175 -14.63 25.09 -7.23
CA LEU A 175 -14.63 26.30 -6.40
C LEU A 175 -14.03 26.07 -5.00
N GLU A 176 -14.13 24.83 -4.51
CA GLU A 176 -13.58 24.42 -3.20
C GLU A 176 -12.10 24.02 -3.29
N ARG A 177 -11.58 23.68 -4.48
CA ARG A 177 -10.15 23.42 -4.70
C ARG A 177 -9.32 24.68 -4.42
N SER A 178 -8.52 24.64 -3.35
CA SER A 178 -7.48 25.62 -3.07
C SER A 178 -6.22 25.26 -3.86
N ASP A 179 -5.57 26.25 -4.49
CA ASP A 179 -4.35 26.12 -5.31
C ASP A 179 -3.09 25.76 -4.48
N ASN A 180 -3.26 25.44 -3.20
CA ASN A 180 -2.19 25.01 -2.29
C ASN A 180 -1.91 23.50 -2.43
N GLY A 181 -1.90 22.98 -3.67
CA GLY A 181 -1.50 21.60 -3.95
C GLY A 181 -0.06 21.36 -3.51
N MET A 182 0.20 20.21 -2.86
CA MET A 182 1.57 19.82 -2.55
C MET A 182 2.28 19.52 -3.87
N GLU A 183 3.37 20.22 -4.17
CA GLU A 183 4.11 20.01 -5.42
C GLU A 183 4.81 18.64 -5.40
N LEU A 184 4.13 17.62 -5.93
CA LEU A 184 4.67 16.28 -6.16
C LEU A 184 5.53 16.20 -7.45
N ALA A 185 5.76 17.33 -8.13
CA ALA A 185 6.29 17.42 -9.49
C ALA A 185 7.65 16.73 -9.73
N ASN A 186 8.39 16.41 -8.68
CA ASN A 186 9.72 15.81 -8.76
C ASN A 186 9.80 14.36 -8.25
N ARG A 187 8.68 13.70 -7.97
CA ARG A 187 8.70 12.27 -7.64
C ARG A 187 8.91 11.42 -8.88
N TYR A 188 9.52 10.25 -8.72
CA TYR A 188 9.48 9.20 -9.72
C TYR A 188 8.04 8.71 -9.91
N VAL A 189 7.69 8.46 -11.17
CA VAL A 189 6.38 7.95 -11.57
C VAL A 189 6.57 6.62 -12.28
N GLU A 190 5.96 5.56 -11.75
CA GLU A 190 6.01 4.25 -12.37
C GLU A 190 5.24 4.24 -13.70
N ARG A 191 5.84 3.69 -14.77
CA ARG A 191 5.25 3.70 -16.12
C ARG A 191 4.58 2.39 -16.49
N ARG A 192 4.73 1.37 -15.64
CA ARG A 192 4.15 0.04 -15.88
C ARG A 192 2.63 0.07 -15.94
N ARG A 193 2.10 -0.93 -16.65
CA ARG A 193 0.68 -1.24 -16.80
C ARG A 193 0.48 -2.73 -16.61
N VAL A 194 -0.66 -3.11 -16.06
CA VAL A 194 -1.15 -4.49 -16.03
C VAL A 194 -2.36 -4.64 -16.96
N SER A 195 -2.56 -5.86 -17.46
CA SER A 195 -3.71 -6.21 -18.29
C SER A 195 -4.89 -6.73 -17.46
N GLY A 196 -6.07 -6.81 -18.08
CA GLY A 196 -7.25 -7.43 -17.47
C GLY A 196 -8.38 -6.46 -17.17
N ALA A 197 -8.23 -5.18 -17.51
CA ALA A 197 -9.28 -4.19 -17.37
C ALA A 197 -10.44 -4.53 -18.32
N ASN A 198 -11.67 -4.45 -17.83
CA ASN A 198 -12.86 -4.76 -18.60
C ASN A 198 -13.29 -3.52 -19.43
N PRO A 199 -13.24 -3.58 -20.78
CA PRO A 199 -13.56 -2.44 -21.64
C PRO A 199 -15.05 -2.06 -21.62
N ASP A 200 -15.92 -2.90 -21.09
CA ASP A 200 -17.35 -2.63 -20.99
C ASP A 200 -17.72 -1.87 -19.70
N LEU A 201 -16.77 -1.68 -18.79
CA LEU A 201 -16.98 -0.99 -17.52
C LEU A 201 -16.40 0.43 -17.56
N ALA A 202 -17.20 1.37 -17.05
CA ALA A 202 -16.72 2.69 -16.64
C ALA A 202 -16.16 2.62 -15.22
N CYS A 203 -15.14 3.42 -14.91
CA CYS A 203 -14.53 3.40 -13.57
C CYS A 203 -14.23 4.80 -13.01
N ALA A 204 -14.20 4.88 -11.68
CA ALA A 204 -13.69 6.00 -10.90
C ALA A 204 -12.90 5.43 -9.71
N VAL A 205 -11.98 6.22 -9.14
CA VAL A 205 -11.13 5.78 -8.03
C VAL A 205 -11.49 6.60 -6.80
N PHE A 206 -11.76 5.90 -5.70
CA PHE A 206 -12.01 6.50 -4.39
C PHE A 206 -10.96 5.99 -3.41
N VAL A 207 -10.48 6.88 -2.55
CA VAL A 207 -9.54 6.56 -1.47
C VAL A 207 -10.13 6.92 -0.12
N SER A 208 -9.91 6.06 0.85
CA SER A 208 -10.11 6.32 2.27
C SER A 208 -8.80 6.03 3.00
N TYR A 209 -8.49 6.79 4.05
CA TYR A 209 -7.26 6.59 4.81
C TYR A 209 -7.57 6.52 6.30
N ILE A 210 -7.43 5.32 6.87
CA ILE A 210 -7.84 5.03 8.23
C ILE A 210 -6.63 4.65 9.07
N GLU A 211 -6.54 5.20 10.27
CA GLU A 211 -5.63 4.76 11.32
C GLU A 211 -6.37 3.93 12.37
N ILE A 212 -5.79 2.81 12.80
CA ILE A 212 -6.26 2.08 13.98
C ILE A 212 -5.24 2.31 15.08
N TYR A 213 -5.63 3.07 16.10
CA TYR A 213 -4.80 3.37 17.24
C TYR A 213 -5.55 3.09 18.54
N ASN A 214 -4.92 2.31 19.42
CA ASN A 214 -5.52 1.89 20.69
C ASN A 214 -6.93 1.29 20.51
N GLU A 215 -7.08 0.37 19.55
CA GLU A 215 -8.34 -0.31 19.19
C GLU A 215 -9.47 0.61 18.69
N VAL A 216 -9.18 1.88 18.36
CA VAL A 216 -10.14 2.83 17.79
C VAL A 216 -9.74 3.17 16.36
N CYS A 217 -10.72 3.18 15.45
CA CYS A 217 -10.53 3.64 14.07
C CYS A 217 -10.67 5.16 13.99
N TYR A 218 -9.73 5.82 13.33
CA TYR A 218 -9.75 7.26 13.06
C TYR A 218 -9.66 7.47 11.55
N ASP A 219 -10.49 8.37 11.02
CA ASP A 219 -10.45 8.75 9.61
C ASP A 219 -9.44 9.89 9.44
N LEU A 220 -8.33 9.62 8.76
CA LEU A 220 -7.26 10.61 8.53
C LEU A 220 -7.61 11.64 7.44
N LEU A 221 -8.72 11.43 6.72
CA LEU A 221 -9.21 12.34 5.68
C LEU A 221 -10.40 13.19 6.15
N GLU A 222 -10.91 12.99 7.37
CA GLU A 222 -12.02 13.78 7.89
C GLU A 222 -11.58 15.18 8.31
N GLU A 223 -12.55 16.10 8.32
CA GLU A 223 -12.33 17.41 8.92
C GLU A 223 -12.27 17.28 10.46
N PRO A 224 -11.18 17.74 11.09
CA PRO A 224 -10.98 17.58 12.52
C PRO A 224 -11.91 18.47 13.32
N LEU A 225 -12.40 17.97 14.45
CA LEU A 225 -13.19 18.76 15.38
C LEU A 225 -12.28 19.70 16.18
N LEU A 226 -12.65 20.98 16.23
CA LEU A 226 -12.01 21.98 17.10
C LEU A 226 -12.57 21.85 18.51
N LYS A 227 -11.72 21.52 19.48
CA LYS A 227 -12.06 21.58 20.90
C LYS A 227 -12.05 23.02 21.40
N ALA A 228 -12.70 23.24 22.55
CA ALA A 228 -12.77 24.55 23.20
C ALA A 228 -11.38 25.10 23.60
N ASP A 229 -10.38 24.23 23.78
CA ASP A 229 -8.99 24.59 24.06
C ASP A 229 -8.15 24.89 22.80
N GLY A 230 -8.78 24.87 21.61
CA GLY A 230 -8.13 25.10 20.33
C GLY A 230 -7.43 23.87 19.74
N THR A 231 -7.43 22.72 20.44
CA THR A 231 -6.83 21.49 19.91
C THR A 231 -7.76 20.83 18.88
N LYS A 232 -7.15 20.21 17.86
CA LYS A 232 -7.86 19.42 16.84
C LYS A 232 -7.91 17.96 17.26
N THR A 233 -9.05 17.30 17.09
CA THR A 233 -9.20 15.87 17.36
C THR A 233 -10.01 15.19 16.27
N LEU A 234 -9.66 13.94 15.98
CA LEU A 234 -10.45 13.05 15.15
C LEU A 234 -11.49 12.34 16.01
N SER A 235 -12.59 11.97 15.37
CA SER A 235 -13.68 11.20 15.95
C SER A 235 -13.42 9.71 15.75
N GLY A 236 -13.67 8.92 16.80
CA GLY A 236 -13.64 7.46 16.69
C GLY A 236 -14.75 6.98 15.76
N LYS A 237 -14.40 6.05 14.86
CA LYS A 237 -15.30 5.44 13.88
C LYS A 237 -15.56 3.98 14.23
N ASP A 238 -16.78 3.52 13.96
CA ASP A 238 -17.16 2.13 14.15
C ASP A 238 -16.86 1.29 12.91
N ILE A 239 -16.38 0.06 13.11
CA ILE A 239 -16.35 -0.95 12.06
C ILE A 239 -17.76 -1.54 11.91
N LYS A 240 -18.28 -1.55 10.68
CA LYS A 240 -19.61 -2.01 10.33
C LYS A 240 -19.56 -3.14 9.31
N LEU A 241 -20.58 -4.00 9.30
CA LEU A 241 -20.78 -5.02 8.27
C LEU A 241 -21.73 -4.46 7.20
N GLY A 242 -21.27 -4.43 5.94
CA GLY A 242 -22.04 -3.98 4.78
C GLY A 242 -23.03 -5.03 4.28
N ALA A 243 -23.96 -4.61 3.42
CA ALA A 243 -24.98 -5.50 2.83
C ALA A 243 -24.38 -6.62 1.95
N ASN A 244 -23.15 -6.44 1.49
CA ASN A 244 -22.36 -7.41 0.73
C ASN A 244 -21.52 -8.36 1.62
N ASN A 245 -21.76 -8.40 2.93
CA ASN A 245 -20.93 -9.11 3.92
C ASN A 245 -19.46 -8.66 3.98
N MET A 246 -19.16 -7.43 3.52
CA MET A 246 -17.83 -6.84 3.64
C MET A 246 -17.78 -5.86 4.80
N PHE A 247 -16.72 -5.90 5.59
CA PHE A 247 -16.48 -4.90 6.63
C PHE A 247 -16.06 -3.57 6.03
N TYR A 248 -16.49 -2.48 6.67
CA TYR A 248 -16.10 -1.11 6.32
C TYR A 248 -16.09 -0.24 7.57
N VAL A 249 -15.43 0.92 7.49
CA VAL A 249 -15.43 1.92 8.57
C VAL A 249 -16.61 2.86 8.34
N GLY A 250 -17.52 2.92 9.31
CA GLY A 250 -18.73 3.72 9.23
C GLY A 250 -18.43 5.21 9.19
N ASN A 251 -19.06 5.93 8.26
CA ASN A 251 -18.87 7.38 8.07
C ASN A 251 -17.40 7.78 7.83
N ALA A 252 -16.61 6.88 7.24
CA ALA A 252 -15.30 7.22 6.71
C ALA A 252 -15.46 8.07 5.44
N THR A 253 -14.54 9.02 5.27
CA THR A 253 -14.46 9.89 4.12
C THR A 253 -13.92 9.11 2.93
N GLU A 254 -14.69 9.09 1.84
CA GLU A 254 -14.29 8.48 0.57
C GLU A 254 -14.05 9.62 -0.44
N VAL A 255 -12.78 9.89 -0.73
CA VAL A 255 -12.38 10.98 -1.62
C VAL A 255 -12.18 10.44 -3.03
N GLU A 256 -12.89 11.02 -4.00
CA GLU A 256 -12.70 10.70 -5.42
C GLU A 256 -11.42 11.35 -5.94
N VAL A 257 -10.57 10.54 -6.57
CA VAL A 257 -9.25 10.95 -7.09
C VAL A 257 -9.12 10.65 -8.59
N ASP A 258 -8.60 11.61 -9.35
CA ASP A 258 -8.48 11.54 -10.81
C ASP A 258 -7.10 11.05 -11.30
N SER A 259 -6.11 11.05 -10.41
CA SER A 259 -4.71 10.77 -10.71
C SER A 259 -3.98 10.16 -9.51
N SER A 260 -2.83 9.53 -9.79
CA SER A 260 -1.94 9.02 -8.74
C SER A 260 -1.43 10.13 -7.82
N ASP A 261 -1.19 11.33 -8.38
CA ASP A 261 -0.73 12.48 -7.62
C ASP A 261 -1.82 12.96 -6.65
N GLU A 262 -3.06 13.10 -7.11
CA GLU A 262 -4.15 13.48 -6.21
C GLU A 262 -4.38 12.45 -5.10
N ALA A 263 -4.25 11.16 -5.40
CA ALA A 263 -4.30 10.10 -4.39
C ALA A 263 -3.16 10.21 -3.36
N LEU A 264 -1.94 10.55 -3.81
CA LEU A 264 -0.80 10.78 -2.93
C LEU A 264 -0.96 12.06 -2.09
N GLU A 265 -1.55 13.13 -2.64
CA GLU A 265 -1.89 14.33 -1.88
C GLU A 265 -2.82 14.00 -0.71
N GLN A 266 -3.84 13.15 -0.92
CA GLN A 266 -4.71 12.69 0.16
C GLN A 266 -3.92 11.90 1.22
N PHE A 267 -3.00 11.04 0.80
CA PHE A 267 -2.14 10.30 1.71
C PHE A 267 -1.23 11.21 2.54
N TYR A 268 -0.60 12.21 1.93
CA TYR A 268 0.23 13.18 2.65
C TYR A 268 -0.59 14.08 3.57
N ARG A 269 -1.79 14.49 3.14
CA ARG A 269 -2.74 15.24 3.98
C ARG A 269 -3.07 14.47 5.27
N GLY A 270 -3.36 13.18 5.16
CA GLY A 270 -3.66 12.34 6.32
C GLY A 270 -2.45 12.06 7.23
N LYS A 271 -1.21 12.15 6.71
CA LYS A 271 0.01 12.00 7.52
C LYS A 271 0.35 13.20 8.40
N HIS A 272 -0.20 14.37 8.09
CA HIS A 272 0.04 15.60 8.86
C HIS A 272 -0.91 15.77 10.05
N PHE A 273 -1.76 14.77 10.30
CA PHE A 273 -2.64 14.69 11.46
C PHE A 273 -1.98 14.04 12.68
#